data_AF-A0AAW2PAJ8-F1
#
_entry.id   AF-A0AAW2PAJ8-F1
#
_cell.length_a   1.000
_cell.length_b   1.000
_cell.length_c   1.000
_cell.angle_alpha   90.00
_cell.angle_beta   90.00
_cell.angle_gamma   90.00
#
_symmetry.space_group_name_H-M   'P 1'
#
loop_
_entity.id
_entity.type
_entity.pdbx_description
1 polymer ?
#
loop_
_entity_poly.entity_id
_entity_poly.type
_entity_poly.pdbx_seq_one_letter_code
_entity_poly.pdbx_strand_id
1 'polypeptide(L)'
;MNVHFEEQSQTFDSIQSLDHCLKISLRFWTLHISLPNNQCRNDPNDLTLKVDCTAHSVEYDVASNSIRPLNVLTDVWCSSGSAMPDGSLMQTGGFNDGDRNVRVYKPCSDDSCDWQEFDVALRQKRWYATNHILPDGRQIIVGGRGQFSYEFYPKKAGAESII
;
A
#
# COMPACT_ATOMS: atom_id res chain seq x y z
N MET A 1 3.18 -23.20 10.95
CA MET A 1 2.25 -22.15 11.40
C MET A 1 1.52 -21.68 10.15
N ASN A 2 0.26 -22.03 10.00
CA ASN A 2 -0.52 -21.75 8.79
C ASN A 2 -1.00 -20.30 8.87
N VAL A 3 -0.45 -19.43 8.02
CA VAL A 3 -0.99 -18.09 7.82
C VAL A 3 -2.16 -18.23 6.85
N HIS A 4 -3.38 -17.99 7.33
CA HIS A 4 -4.58 -17.97 6.51
C HIS A 4 -4.67 -16.58 5.87
N PHE A 5 -4.59 -16.52 4.54
CA PHE A 5 -4.71 -15.29 3.78
C PHE A 5 -6.19 -14.96 3.60
N GLU A 6 -6.64 -13.83 4.12
CA GLU A 6 -7.90 -13.25 3.67
C GLU A 6 -7.60 -12.35 2.47
N GLU A 7 -7.83 -12.93 1.28
CA GLU A 7 -7.64 -12.32 -0.02
C GLU A 7 -8.62 -11.16 -0.19
N GLN A 8 -8.14 -9.91 -0.10
CA GLN A 8 -8.84 -8.78 -0.74
C GLN A 8 -8.59 -8.96 -2.23
N SER A 9 -9.59 -9.47 -2.95
CA SER A 9 -9.50 -9.88 -4.35
C SER A 9 -8.83 -8.81 -5.22
N GLN A 10 -7.57 -9.02 -5.54
CA GLN A 10 -6.93 -8.48 -6.73
C GLN A 10 -6.46 -9.72 -7.48
N THR A 11 -7.02 -9.96 -8.66
CA THR A 11 -6.51 -11.00 -9.56
C THR A 11 -5.05 -10.68 -9.86
N PHE A 12 -4.14 -11.40 -9.22
CA PHE A 12 -2.70 -11.36 -9.48
C PHE A 12 -2.38 -12.08 -10.80
N ASP A 13 -2.97 -11.63 -11.91
CA ASP A 13 -2.61 -12.09 -13.25
C ASP A 13 -1.37 -11.34 -13.73
N SER A 14 -0.21 -11.66 -13.14
CA SER A 14 1.14 -11.59 -13.70
C SER A 14 2.18 -11.49 -12.58
N ILE A 15 2.32 -12.55 -11.78
CA ILE A 15 3.57 -12.80 -11.05
C ILE A 15 4.59 -13.29 -12.07
N GLN A 16 5.28 -12.36 -12.72
CA GLN A 16 6.55 -12.66 -13.37
C GLN A 16 7.58 -11.65 -12.84
N SER A 17 8.58 -12.18 -12.12
CA SER A 17 9.77 -11.50 -11.60
C SER A 17 9.60 -10.60 -10.37
N LEU A 18 9.09 -11.13 -9.26
CA LEU A 18 9.54 -10.71 -7.92
C LEU A 18 9.89 -11.98 -7.15
N ASP A 19 11.11 -12.45 -7.35
CA ASP A 19 11.64 -13.61 -6.62
C ASP A 19 11.70 -13.27 -5.11
N HIS A 20 10.69 -13.76 -4.40
CA HIS A 20 10.71 -14.17 -2.98
C HIS A 20 10.23 -13.20 -1.89
N CYS A 21 9.46 -12.15 -2.19
CA CYS A 21 8.82 -11.34 -1.14
C CYS A 21 7.31 -11.19 -1.31
N LEU A 22 6.52 -11.76 -0.40
CA LEU A 22 5.09 -11.45 -0.26
C LEU A 22 4.94 -10.30 0.74
N LYS A 23 4.29 -9.21 0.31
CA LYS A 23 4.03 -8.06 1.19
C LYS A 23 2.58 -8.03 1.56
N ILE A 24 2.31 -7.98 2.85
CA ILE A 24 0.95 -8.05 3.39
C ILE A 24 0.72 -6.80 4.23
N SER A 25 -0.34 -6.08 3.91
CA SER A 25 -0.82 -4.92 4.66
C SER A 25 -2.12 -5.33 5.34
N LEU A 26 -2.12 -5.41 6.68
CA LEU A 26 -3.23 -5.97 7.46
C LEU A 26 -3.64 -4.99 8.56
N ARG A 27 -4.94 -4.69 8.65
CA ARG A 27 -5.53 -3.93 9.77
C ARG A 27 -6.49 -4.75 10.63
N PHE A 28 -6.80 -6.00 10.26
CA PHE A 28 -7.80 -6.83 10.97
C PHE A 28 -7.24 -7.76 12.04
N TRP A 29 -5.94 -7.72 12.28
CA TRP A 29 -5.33 -8.37 13.42
C TRP A 29 -4.16 -7.51 13.83
N THR A 30 -4.11 -7.02 15.07
CA THR A 30 -2.86 -6.52 15.64
C THR A 30 -1.87 -7.67 15.51
N LEU A 31 -0.99 -7.58 14.54
CA LEU A 31 0.18 -8.41 14.54
C LEU A 31 0.88 -8.05 15.85
N HIS A 32 1.14 -9.03 16.72
CA HIS A 32 2.03 -8.86 17.88
C HIS A 32 3.49 -8.65 17.42
N ILE A 33 3.66 -7.96 16.29
CA ILE A 33 4.91 -7.63 15.65
C ILE A 33 5.10 -6.15 15.91
N SER A 34 6.06 -5.85 16.77
CA SER A 34 6.46 -4.47 17.07
C SER A 34 7.32 -3.92 15.93
N LEU A 35 7.21 -2.62 15.69
CA LEU A 35 8.16 -1.92 14.84
C LEU A 35 9.58 -1.98 15.45
N PRO A 36 10.63 -1.98 14.61
CA PRO A 36 12.01 -2.08 15.09
C PRO A 36 12.41 -0.89 15.96
N ASN A 37 13.43 -1.07 16.80
CA ASN A 37 14.07 0.00 17.59
C ASN A 37 13.13 0.77 18.54
N ASN A 38 12.08 0.14 19.05
CA ASN A 38 11.03 0.79 19.86
C ASN A 38 10.39 2.01 19.17
N GLN A 39 10.39 2.03 17.83
CA GLN A 39 9.70 3.05 17.08
C GLN A 39 8.19 2.84 17.19
N CYS A 40 7.45 3.93 17.19
CA CYS A 40 6.00 3.92 17.12
C CYS A 40 5.55 4.88 16.03
N ARG A 41 4.52 4.47 15.30
CA ARG A 41 3.77 5.32 14.40
C ARG A 41 3.02 6.36 15.24
N ASN A 42 3.28 7.64 14.95
CA ASN A 42 2.60 8.76 15.58
C ASN A 42 1.72 9.44 14.55
N ASP A 43 0.44 9.17 14.59
CA ASP A 43 -0.54 9.71 13.65
C ASP A 43 -1.68 10.40 14.41
N PRO A 44 -1.70 11.75 14.42
CA PRO A 44 -2.77 12.51 15.07
C PRO A 44 -4.12 12.33 14.38
N ASN A 45 -4.19 11.77 13.16
CA ASN A 45 -5.42 11.56 12.42
C ASN A 45 -6.02 10.17 12.63
N ASP A 46 -5.26 9.18 13.12
CA ASP A 46 -5.78 7.82 13.36
C ASP A 46 -6.98 7.81 14.32
N LEU A 47 -8.13 7.28 13.90
CA LEU A 47 -9.35 7.39 14.71
C LEU A 47 -9.37 6.51 15.96
N THR A 48 -8.46 5.54 16.08
CA THR A 48 -8.45 4.52 17.14
C THR A 48 -7.26 4.69 18.08
N LEU A 49 -6.04 4.74 17.54
CA LEU A 49 -4.79 4.75 18.29
C LEU A 49 -3.78 5.72 17.65
N LYS A 50 -3.60 6.89 18.29
CA LYS A 50 -2.73 7.97 17.79
C LYS A 50 -1.25 7.63 17.88
N VAL A 51 -0.87 6.77 18.82
CA VAL A 51 0.50 6.29 19.02
C VAL A 51 0.46 4.78 19.01
N ASP A 52 0.98 4.19 17.94
CA ASP A 52 0.90 2.75 17.68
C ASP A 52 2.29 2.17 17.41
N CYS A 53 2.71 1.21 18.23
CA CYS A 53 4.03 0.58 18.11
C CYS A 53 3.98 -0.76 17.38
N THR A 54 2.83 -1.14 16.82
CA THR A 54 2.64 -2.36 16.04
C THR A 54 2.83 -2.11 14.55
N ALA A 55 3.30 -3.12 13.83
CA ALA A 55 3.47 -3.05 12.39
C ALA A 55 2.15 -3.35 11.66
N HIS A 56 1.79 -2.48 10.72
CA HIS A 56 0.60 -2.63 9.84
C HIS A 56 0.95 -3.13 8.44
N SER A 57 2.26 -3.26 8.16
CA SER A 57 2.78 -3.87 6.95
C SER A 57 4.01 -4.70 7.30
N VAL A 58 4.20 -5.80 6.57
CA VAL A 58 5.38 -6.64 6.68
C VAL A 58 5.89 -7.05 5.32
N GLU A 59 7.20 -7.23 5.21
CA GLU A 59 7.85 -7.98 4.15
C GLU A 59 8.14 -9.39 4.65
N TYR A 60 7.70 -10.40 3.90
CA TYR A 60 7.98 -11.80 4.19
C TYR A 60 8.96 -12.35 3.15
N ASP A 61 10.15 -12.73 3.61
CA ASP A 61 11.15 -13.42 2.81
C ASP A 61 10.86 -14.93 2.83
N VAL A 62 10.57 -15.49 1.65
CA VAL A 62 10.23 -16.90 1.48
C VAL A 62 11.44 -17.82 1.67
N ALA A 63 12.63 -17.40 1.22
CA ALA A 63 13.83 -18.22 1.24
C ALA A 63 14.37 -18.41 2.67
N SER A 64 14.36 -17.34 3.46
CA SER A 64 14.76 -17.38 4.86
C SER A 64 13.59 -17.66 5.82
N ASN A 65 12.35 -17.68 5.31
CA ASN A 65 11.12 -17.81 6.11
C ASN A 65 11.09 -16.80 7.27
N SER A 66 11.49 -15.55 6.98
CA SER A 66 11.60 -14.47 7.95
C SER A 66 10.65 -13.32 7.62
N ILE A 67 10.28 -12.55 8.64
CA ILE A 67 9.38 -11.41 8.51
C ILE A 67 10.11 -10.16 8.96
N ARG A 68 10.07 -9.11 8.14
CA ARG A 68 10.55 -7.78 8.46
C ARG A 68 9.36 -6.81 8.62
N PRO A 69 9.22 -6.15 9.78
CA PRO A 69 8.20 -5.13 9.96
C PRO A 69 8.50 -3.90 9.09
N LEU A 70 7.47 -3.34 8.47
CA LEU A 70 7.53 -2.09 7.69
C LEU A 70 6.68 -1.02 8.37
N ASN A 71 7.14 0.23 8.31
CA ASN A 71 6.38 1.35 8.84
C ASN A 71 5.48 1.92 7.75
N VAL A 72 4.19 2.01 8.05
CA VAL A 72 3.21 2.72 7.23
C VAL A 72 2.44 3.66 8.15
N LEU A 73 2.48 4.94 7.82
CA LEU A 73 1.98 6.03 8.64
C LEU A 73 0.47 6.17 8.56
N THR A 74 -0.09 6.15 7.36
CA THR A 74 -1.52 6.46 7.15
C THR A 74 -2.38 5.22 6.96
N ASP A 75 -3.70 5.33 7.20
CA ASP A 75 -4.59 4.18 7.21
C ASP A 75 -4.77 3.52 5.82
N VAL A 76 -4.25 2.30 5.69
CA VAL A 76 -4.23 1.48 4.47
C VAL A 76 -5.53 0.69 4.23
N TRP A 77 -6.52 0.82 5.10
CA TRP A 77 -7.68 -0.06 5.08
C TRP A 77 -8.55 0.10 3.84
N CYS A 78 -8.81 -1.03 3.16
CA CYS A 78 -9.48 -1.10 1.86
C CYS A 78 -8.86 -0.16 0.81
N SER A 79 -7.54 0.03 0.91
CA SER A 79 -6.73 0.53 -0.19
C SER A 79 -6.61 -0.53 -1.28
N SER A 80 -6.06 -0.13 -2.42
CA SER A 80 -5.81 -0.97 -3.58
C SER A 80 -4.42 -0.68 -4.15
N GLY A 81 -3.87 -1.52 -5.02
CA GLY A 81 -2.51 -1.29 -5.51
C GLY A 81 -2.12 -2.12 -6.73
N SER A 82 -0.89 -1.96 -7.20
CA SER A 82 -0.34 -2.70 -8.34
C SER A 82 1.18 -2.84 -8.22
N ALA A 83 1.72 -3.91 -8.80
CA ALA A 83 3.14 -4.05 -9.04
C ALA A 83 3.54 -3.23 -10.27
N MET A 84 4.54 -2.37 -10.11
CA MET A 84 5.04 -1.49 -11.15
C MET A 84 6.14 -2.18 -11.97
N PRO A 85 6.39 -1.74 -13.22
CA PRO A 85 7.42 -2.35 -14.07
C PRO A 85 8.86 -2.27 -13.52
N ASP A 86 9.12 -1.34 -12.61
CA ASP A 86 10.42 -1.19 -11.93
C ASP A 86 10.56 -2.11 -10.69
N GLY A 87 9.61 -3.02 -10.46
CA GLY A 87 9.57 -3.91 -9.30
C GLY A 87 9.07 -3.26 -8.01
N SER A 88 8.70 -1.98 -8.05
CA SER A 88 8.08 -1.32 -6.91
C SER A 88 6.61 -1.72 -6.73
N LEU A 89 6.10 -1.62 -5.50
CA LEU A 89 4.67 -1.75 -5.22
C LEU A 89 4.08 -0.37 -5.03
N MET A 90 2.98 -0.07 -5.73
CA MET A 90 2.26 1.18 -5.59
C MET A 90 0.87 0.92 -5.02
N GLN A 91 0.62 1.40 -3.81
CA GLN A 91 -0.66 1.30 -3.11
C GLN A 91 -1.34 2.68 -3.11
N THR A 92 -2.65 2.72 -3.21
CA THR A 92 -3.44 3.96 -3.33
C THR A 92 -4.69 3.91 -2.49
N GLY A 93 -5.07 5.06 -1.96
CA GLY A 93 -6.25 5.21 -1.14
C GLY A 93 -6.15 4.47 0.18
N GLY A 94 -7.29 4.13 0.75
CA GLY A 94 -7.40 3.68 2.12
C GLY A 94 -8.54 4.37 2.84
N PHE A 95 -8.46 4.43 4.16
CA PHE A 95 -9.49 5.03 5.00
C PHE A 95 -8.99 6.33 5.62
N ASN A 96 -9.89 7.22 6.03
CA ASN A 96 -9.56 8.46 6.74
C ASN A 96 -8.45 9.30 6.06
N ASP A 97 -7.30 9.46 6.70
CA ASP A 97 -6.11 10.18 6.26
C ASP A 97 -5.32 9.43 5.17
N GLY A 98 -5.62 8.16 4.93
CA GLY A 98 -5.11 7.39 3.81
C GLY A 98 -5.95 7.51 2.54
N ASP A 99 -7.16 8.11 2.59
CA ASP A 99 -8.14 8.01 1.50
C ASP A 99 -7.70 8.63 0.17
N ARG A 100 -6.73 9.54 0.18
CA ARG A 100 -6.15 10.18 -1.01
C ARG A 100 -4.65 9.95 -1.14
N ASN A 101 -4.11 8.99 -0.41
CA ASN A 101 -2.67 8.75 -0.38
C ASN A 101 -2.22 7.84 -1.51
N VAL A 102 -0.99 8.06 -1.94
CA VAL A 102 -0.21 7.08 -2.69
C VAL A 102 0.96 6.65 -1.82
N ARG A 103 1.20 5.35 -1.74
CA ARG A 103 2.31 4.74 -1.00
C ARG A 103 3.12 3.91 -1.97
N VAL A 104 4.42 4.12 -2.02
CA VAL A 104 5.34 3.42 -2.90
C VAL A 104 6.35 2.67 -2.06
N TYR A 105 6.43 1.37 -2.26
CA TYR A 105 7.46 0.54 -1.68
C TYR A 105 8.44 0.10 -2.76
N LYS A 106 9.72 0.40 -2.57
CA LYS A 106 10.81 -0.07 -3.42
C LYS A 106 11.66 -1.06 -2.64
N PRO A 107 11.71 -2.35 -3.04
CA PRO A 107 12.59 -3.32 -2.40
C PRO A 107 14.06 -2.89 -2.45
N CYS A 108 14.82 -3.29 -1.44
CA CYS A 108 16.24 -3.04 -1.27
C CYS A 108 16.90 -4.32 -0.74
N SER A 109 18.21 -4.44 -0.91
CA SER A 109 18.96 -5.63 -0.48
C SER A 109 19.53 -5.55 0.94
N ASP A 110 19.51 -4.36 1.55
CA ASP A 110 20.14 -4.05 2.84
C ASP A 110 19.10 -3.76 3.94
N ASP A 111 17.83 -4.10 3.71
CA ASP A 111 16.70 -3.90 4.62
C ASP A 111 16.47 -2.43 5.06
N SER A 112 17.09 -1.45 4.39
CA SER A 112 16.99 -0.03 4.74
C SER A 112 15.78 0.69 4.15
N CYS A 113 14.99 -0.01 3.32
CA CYS A 113 13.86 0.54 2.60
C CYS A 113 12.56 0.37 3.39
N ASP A 114 11.71 1.37 3.23
CA ASP A 114 10.37 1.42 3.81
C ASP A 114 9.39 2.08 2.84
N TRP A 115 8.11 2.14 3.21
CA TRP A 115 7.09 2.84 2.44
C TRP A 115 7.39 4.34 2.33
N GLN A 116 7.28 4.86 1.11
CA GLN A 116 7.27 6.30 0.85
C GLN A 116 5.83 6.74 0.63
N GLU A 117 5.35 7.69 1.41
CA GLU A 117 3.96 8.15 1.35
C GLU A 117 3.85 9.56 0.79
N PHE A 118 2.87 9.73 -0.09
CA PHE A 118 2.53 10.98 -0.74
C PHE A 118 1.09 11.33 -0.36
N ASP A 119 0.96 12.26 0.60
CA ASP A 119 -0.33 12.74 1.08
C ASP A 119 -1.04 13.59 0.03
N VAL A 120 -2.37 13.46 -0.04
CA VAL A 120 -3.26 14.16 -0.99
C VAL A 120 -2.79 14.04 -2.45
N ALA A 121 -2.14 12.93 -2.80
CA ALA A 121 -1.65 12.66 -4.15
C ALA A 121 -2.78 12.38 -5.16
N LEU A 122 -3.87 11.78 -4.67
CA LEU A 122 -5.07 11.46 -5.44
C LEU A 122 -6.08 12.60 -5.39
N ARG A 123 -6.79 12.81 -6.50
CA ARG A 123 -7.78 13.89 -6.61
C ARG A 123 -9.07 13.58 -5.85
N GLN A 124 -9.46 12.30 -5.87
CA GLN A 124 -10.65 11.79 -5.20
C GLN A 124 -10.25 10.75 -4.14
N LYS A 125 -11.13 10.56 -3.16
CA LYS A 125 -10.98 9.51 -2.15
C LYS A 125 -11.03 8.15 -2.85
N ARG A 126 -10.19 7.18 -2.48
CA ARG A 126 -10.13 5.85 -3.10
C ARG A 126 -10.20 4.75 -2.04
N TRP A 127 -11.36 4.63 -1.40
CA TRP A 127 -11.68 3.54 -0.48
C TRP A 127 -12.45 2.44 -1.22
N TYR A 128 -12.00 1.19 -1.20
CA TYR A 128 -12.51 0.10 -2.07
C TYR A 128 -12.43 0.43 -3.57
N ALA A 129 -11.33 1.06 -4.00
CA ALA A 129 -11.06 1.28 -5.41
C ALA A 129 -10.38 0.04 -6.04
N THR A 130 -10.17 0.07 -7.36
CA THR A 130 -9.39 -0.93 -8.08
C THR A 130 -8.26 -0.27 -8.86
N ASN A 131 -7.09 -0.88 -8.85
CA ASN A 131 -5.92 -0.42 -9.60
C ASN A 131 -5.62 -1.39 -10.74
N HIS A 132 -5.14 -0.85 -11.86
CA HIS A 132 -4.60 -1.66 -12.95
C HIS A 132 -3.39 -0.96 -13.55
N ILE A 133 -2.28 -1.70 -13.68
CA ILE A 133 -1.07 -1.21 -14.32
C ILE A 133 -1.29 -1.07 -15.84
N LEU A 134 -0.73 -0.02 -16.43
CA LEU A 134 -0.81 0.29 -17.85
C LEU A 134 0.55 0.06 -18.54
N PRO A 135 0.56 -0.21 -19.85
CA PRO A 135 1.80 -0.42 -20.61
C PRO A 135 2.77 0.77 -20.59
N ASP A 136 2.30 1.98 -20.31
CA ASP A 136 3.13 3.19 -20.22
C ASP A 136 3.74 3.41 -18.82
N GLY A 137 3.60 2.42 -17.92
CA GLY A 137 4.16 2.45 -16.56
C GLY A 137 3.36 3.30 -15.57
N ARG A 138 2.19 3.81 -15.95
CA ARG A 138 1.21 4.39 -15.02
C ARG A 138 0.22 3.33 -14.57
N GLN A 139 -0.60 3.65 -13.59
CA GLN A 139 -1.78 2.88 -13.22
C GLN A 139 -3.06 3.70 -13.43
N ILE A 140 -4.14 3.01 -13.77
CA ILE A 140 -5.50 3.54 -13.67
C ILE A 140 -6.10 3.11 -12.32
N ILE A 141 -6.75 4.06 -11.66
CA ILE A 141 -7.46 3.84 -10.39
C ILE A 141 -8.93 4.10 -10.68
N VAL A 142 -9.77 3.08 -10.56
CA VAL A 142 -11.18 3.13 -10.95
C VAL A 142 -12.06 3.02 -9.70
N GLY A 143 -13.05 3.91 -9.61
CA GLY A 143 -14.10 3.83 -8.61
C GLY A 143 -13.60 4.13 -7.19
N GLY A 144 -14.12 3.37 -6.24
CA GLY A 144 -14.10 3.69 -4.81
C GLY A 144 -15.51 3.98 -4.32
N ARG A 145 -15.80 3.65 -3.05
CA ARG A 145 -17.13 3.78 -2.48
C ARG A 145 -17.61 5.23 -2.55
N GLY A 146 -18.69 5.45 -3.30
CA GLY A 146 -19.25 6.80 -3.53
C GLY A 146 -18.48 7.63 -4.55
N GLN A 147 -17.59 7.01 -5.34
CA GLN A 147 -16.79 7.67 -6.37
C GLN A 147 -17.05 7.01 -7.73
N PHE A 148 -17.70 7.76 -8.62
CA PHE A 148 -18.06 7.31 -9.97
C PHE A 148 -17.09 7.86 -11.02
N SER A 149 -15.79 7.88 -10.68
CA SER A 149 -14.74 8.46 -11.51
C SER A 149 -13.52 7.54 -11.55
N TYR A 150 -12.57 7.88 -12.40
CA TYR A 150 -11.26 7.24 -12.46
C TYR A 150 -10.16 8.30 -12.47
N GLU A 151 -8.93 7.92 -12.13
CA GLU A 151 -7.77 8.79 -12.32
C GLU A 151 -6.53 7.97 -12.64
N PHE A 152 -5.54 8.62 -13.27
CA PHE A 152 -4.26 8.01 -13.56
C PHE A 152 -3.20 8.49 -12.59
N TYR A 153 -2.33 7.58 -12.18
CA TYR A 153 -1.16 7.91 -11.36
C TYR A 153 0.09 7.16 -11.86
N PRO A 154 1.27 7.80 -11.94
CA PRO A 154 1.51 9.22 -11.80
C PRO A 154 0.77 10.05 -12.85
N LYS A 155 0.45 11.31 -12.52
CA LYS A 155 -0.22 12.24 -13.44
C LYS A 155 0.77 12.66 -14.53
N LYS A 156 0.34 12.74 -15.79
CA LYS A 156 1.15 13.32 -16.86
C LYS A 156 1.30 14.82 -16.61
N ALA A 157 2.49 15.37 -16.83
CA ALA A 157 2.69 16.82 -16.81
C ALA A 157 1.71 17.46 -17.82
N GLY A 158 0.91 18.42 -17.36
CA GLY A 158 -0.09 19.11 -18.18
C GLY A 158 -1.45 18.40 -18.32
N ALA A 159 -1.64 17.22 -17.72
CA ALA A 159 -2.96 16.59 -17.61
C ALA A 159 -3.65 17.03 -16.32
N GLU A 160 -3.94 18.34 -16.22
CA GLU A 160 -5.00 18.80 -15.34
C GLU A 160 -6.34 18.60 -16.06
N SER A 161 -7.31 18.06 -15.33
CA SER A 161 -8.74 18.05 -15.67
C SER A 161 -9.20 16.97 -16.64
N ILE A 162 -9.51 15.77 -16.13
CA ILE A 162 -10.69 15.06 -16.61
C ILE A 162 -11.48 14.55 -15.39
N ILE A 163 -12.64 15.20 -15.23
CA ILE A 163 -13.88 14.93 -14.47
C ILE A 163 -13.89 13.74 -13.49
#